data_AF-F3SHE6-F1
#
_entry.id   AF-F3SHE6-F1
#
_cell.length_a   1.000
_cell.length_b   1.000
_cell.length_c   1.000
_cell.angle_alpha   90.00
_cell.angle_beta   90.00
_cell.angle_gamma   90.00
#
_symmetry.space_group_name_H-M   'P 1'
#
loop_
_entity.id
_entity.type
_entity.pdbx_description
1 polymer ?
#
loop_
_entity_poly.entity_id
_entity_poly.type
_entity_poly.pdbx_seq_one_letter_code
_entity_poly.pdbx_strand_id
1 'polypeptide(L)'
;MRLMMSLAAEQVGKKASKEFRQEASEQLVKHNDDVAKALEESIVIDNLSPKDIPTVKSGNFEEFFNRLTPEQLEQIWDNKHLRRKIERQLRAPGGMHEWRLVSRAPQFKRWGINTEQIRDLRTAISDVKFVNPTGVHGGLGSTLAHNELLGIIDSSLDYETFVRRLNNWANYRLDSGIASLPEGLRFLGK
;
A
#
# COMPACT_ATOMS: atom_id res chain seq x y z
N MET A 1 -24.57 -57.81 -28.19
CA MET A 1 -23.87 -57.27 -27.00
C MET A 1 -22.99 -56.05 -27.29
N ARG A 2 -22.31 -55.96 -28.46
CA ARG A 2 -21.43 -54.81 -28.82
C ARG A 2 -22.13 -53.45 -28.99
N LEU A 3 -23.38 -53.42 -29.47
CA LEU A 3 -24.11 -52.16 -29.75
C LEU A 3 -24.58 -51.41 -28.49
N MET A 4 -24.91 -52.14 -27.41
CA MET A 4 -25.34 -51.51 -26.14
C MET A 4 -24.17 -50.87 -25.39
N MET A 5 -22.95 -51.38 -25.58
CA MET A 5 -21.75 -50.89 -24.92
C MET A 5 -21.25 -49.55 -25.49
N SER A 6 -21.42 -49.32 -26.80
CA SER A 6 -21.04 -48.04 -27.43
C SER A 6 -22.01 -46.90 -27.08
N LEU A 7 -23.31 -47.19 -27.02
CA LEU A 7 -24.33 -46.22 -26.59
C LEU A 7 -24.15 -45.81 -25.12
N ALA A 8 -23.81 -46.76 -24.25
CA ALA A 8 -23.51 -46.47 -22.85
C ALA A 8 -22.26 -45.58 -22.70
N ALA A 9 -21.19 -45.87 -23.43
CA ALA A 9 -19.97 -45.05 -23.41
C ALA A 9 -20.20 -43.61 -23.93
N GLU A 10 -21.00 -43.46 -24.98
CA GLU A 10 -21.32 -42.15 -25.54
C GLU A 10 -22.24 -41.32 -24.61
N GLN A 11 -23.20 -41.97 -23.94
CA GLN A 11 -24.03 -41.32 -22.92
C GLN A 11 -23.22 -40.86 -21.71
N VAL A 12 -22.26 -41.67 -21.25
CA VAL A 12 -21.36 -41.31 -20.14
C VAL A 12 -20.46 -40.13 -20.51
N GLY A 13 -19.90 -40.10 -21.72
CA GLY A 13 -19.07 -38.98 -22.20
C GLY A 13 -19.85 -37.65 -22.34
N LYS A 14 -21.09 -37.72 -22.83
CA LYS A 14 -21.98 -36.53 -22.92
C LYS A 14 -22.39 -36.01 -21.54
N LYS A 15 -22.63 -36.90 -20.56
CA LYS A 15 -22.97 -36.52 -19.19
C LYS A 15 -21.80 -35.84 -18.48
N ALA A 16 -20.61 -36.43 -18.53
CA ALA A 16 -19.39 -35.87 -17.93
C ALA A 16 -19.02 -34.49 -18.53
N SER A 17 -19.18 -34.33 -19.85
CA SER A 17 -18.91 -33.05 -20.53
C SER A 17 -19.93 -31.96 -20.19
N LYS A 18 -21.13 -32.32 -19.73
CA LYS A 18 -22.16 -31.37 -19.32
C LYS A 18 -21.96 -30.94 -17.87
N GLU A 19 -21.65 -31.89 -16.99
CA GLU A 19 -21.31 -31.65 -15.59
C GLU A 19 -20.06 -30.76 -15.46
N PHE A 20 -18.99 -31.04 -16.21
CA PHE A 20 -17.78 -30.22 -16.21
C PHE A 20 -18.02 -28.76 -16.67
N ARG A 21 -18.84 -28.56 -17.70
CA ARG A 21 -19.19 -27.22 -18.18
C ARG A 21 -20.03 -26.45 -17.16
N GLN A 22 -20.89 -27.16 -16.43
CA GLN A 22 -21.76 -26.56 -15.43
C GLN A 22 -20.96 -26.17 -14.17
N GLU A 23 -20.08 -27.06 -13.68
CA GLU A 23 -19.14 -26.75 -12.60
C GLU A 23 -18.19 -25.60 -12.96
N ALA A 24 -17.63 -25.58 -14.18
CA ALA A 24 -16.76 -24.50 -14.61
C ALA A 24 -17.52 -23.15 -14.70
N SER A 25 -18.78 -23.17 -15.14
CA SER A 25 -19.63 -21.97 -15.20
C SER A 25 -20.00 -21.48 -13.79
N GLU A 26 -20.34 -22.39 -12.87
CA GLU A 26 -20.66 -22.07 -11.47
C GLU A 26 -19.44 -21.53 -10.72
N GLN A 27 -18.24 -22.10 -10.96
CA GLN A 27 -17.00 -21.56 -10.40
C GLN A 27 -16.66 -20.18 -10.95
N LEU A 28 -16.92 -19.92 -12.24
CA LEU A 28 -16.68 -18.61 -12.85
C LEU A 28 -17.66 -17.56 -12.33
N VAL A 29 -18.94 -17.91 -12.17
CA VAL A 29 -19.96 -17.03 -11.58
C VAL A 29 -19.63 -16.72 -10.13
N LYS A 30 -19.28 -17.72 -9.33
CA LYS A 30 -18.88 -17.51 -7.93
C LYS A 30 -17.64 -16.63 -7.81
N HIS A 31 -16.65 -16.82 -8.68
CA HIS A 31 -15.45 -15.99 -8.70
C HIS A 31 -15.78 -14.54 -9.08
N ASN A 32 -16.69 -14.32 -10.02
CA ASN A 32 -17.14 -12.98 -10.40
C ASN A 32 -17.97 -12.31 -9.30
N ASP A 33 -18.83 -13.05 -8.59
CA ASP A 33 -19.62 -12.54 -7.46
C ASP A 33 -18.74 -12.19 -6.27
N ASP A 34 -17.72 -13.01 -5.96
CA ASP A 34 -16.76 -12.72 -4.90
C ASP A 34 -15.88 -11.49 -5.24
N VAL A 35 -15.52 -11.33 -6.52
CA VAL A 35 -14.80 -10.15 -7.03
C VAL A 35 -15.70 -8.91 -7.01
N ALA A 36 -16.96 -9.02 -7.42
CA ALA A 36 -17.94 -7.94 -7.35
C ALA A 36 -18.22 -7.53 -5.89
N LYS A 37 -18.35 -8.50 -4.98
CA LYS A 37 -18.56 -8.25 -3.55
C LYS A 37 -17.33 -7.62 -2.88
N ALA A 38 -16.13 -7.97 -3.31
CA ALA A 38 -14.89 -7.29 -2.89
C ALA A 38 -14.78 -5.86 -3.45
N LEU A 39 -15.48 -5.56 -4.55
CA LEU A 39 -15.56 -4.23 -5.17
C LEU A 39 -16.74 -3.37 -4.67
N GLU A 40 -17.80 -3.96 -4.10
CA GLU A 40 -19.08 -3.24 -3.85
C GLU A 40 -19.25 -2.65 -2.45
N GLU A 41 -18.58 -3.13 -1.40
CA GLU A 41 -18.70 -2.48 -0.08
C GLU A 41 -17.64 -1.39 0.09
N SER A 42 -17.91 -0.24 -0.53
CA SER A 42 -17.23 1.03 -0.21
C SER A 42 -17.29 1.26 1.30
N ILE A 43 -16.15 1.64 1.91
CA ILE A 43 -16.11 1.92 3.35
C ILE A 43 -17.01 3.13 3.62
N VAL A 44 -18.10 2.95 4.36
CA VAL A 44 -18.92 4.07 4.84
C VAL A 44 -18.11 4.79 5.92
N ILE A 45 -17.70 6.03 5.64
CA ILE A 45 -16.88 6.82 6.58
C ILE A 45 -17.73 7.72 7.49
N ASP A 46 -19.05 7.78 7.27
CA ASP A 46 -19.97 8.57 8.10
C ASP A 46 -19.95 8.06 9.54
N ASN A 47 -19.79 8.99 10.49
CA ASN A 47 -19.68 8.70 11.93
C ASN A 47 -18.50 7.78 12.33
N LEU A 48 -17.48 7.65 11.48
CA LEU A 48 -16.30 6.85 11.80
C LEU A 48 -15.62 7.37 13.09
N SER A 49 -15.37 6.47 14.03
CA SER A 49 -14.65 6.78 15.27
C SER A 49 -13.26 6.11 15.29
N PRO A 50 -12.34 6.55 16.16
CA PRO A 50 -11.03 5.90 16.30
C PRO A 50 -11.07 4.42 16.71
N LYS A 51 -12.20 3.94 17.24
CA LYS A 51 -12.40 2.53 17.63
C LYS A 51 -12.67 1.63 16.43
N ASP A 52 -13.26 2.19 15.38
CA ASP A 52 -13.65 1.49 14.17
C ASP A 52 -12.46 1.29 13.22
N ILE A 53 -11.40 2.09 13.39
CA ILE A 53 -10.14 1.90 12.65
C ILE A 53 -9.39 0.70 13.25
N PRO A 54 -9.17 -0.38 12.48
CA PRO A 54 -8.44 -1.56 12.93
C PRO A 54 -6.98 -1.25 13.28
N THR A 55 -6.31 -2.23 13.88
CA THR A 55 -4.90 -2.10 14.24
C THR A 55 -4.05 -3.11 13.47
N VAL A 56 -2.76 -2.82 13.35
CA VAL A 56 -1.81 -3.79 12.77
C VAL A 56 -1.82 -5.11 13.56
N LYS A 57 -1.97 -5.03 14.89
CA LYS A 57 -2.06 -6.21 15.76
C LYS A 57 -3.27 -7.10 15.47
N SER A 58 -4.36 -6.52 14.96
CA SER A 58 -5.54 -7.31 14.57
C SER A 58 -5.44 -7.89 13.16
N GLY A 59 -4.40 -7.56 12.37
CA GLY A 59 -4.19 -8.08 11.01
C GLY A 59 -5.08 -7.45 9.92
N ASN A 60 -5.98 -6.54 10.29
CA ASN A 60 -7.01 -5.99 9.39
C ASN A 60 -6.74 -4.53 8.98
N PHE A 61 -5.61 -3.95 9.39
CA PHE A 61 -5.36 -2.53 9.12
C PHE A 61 -4.99 -2.27 7.65
N GLU A 62 -4.18 -3.15 7.09
CA GLU A 62 -3.68 -3.08 5.72
C GLU A 62 -4.85 -3.14 4.74
N GLU A 63 -5.75 -4.11 4.92
CA GLU A 63 -6.97 -4.24 4.13
C GLU A 63 -7.84 -2.97 4.23
N PHE A 64 -8.08 -2.49 5.46
CA PHE A 64 -8.86 -1.26 5.69
C PHE A 64 -8.27 -0.07 4.96
N PHE A 65 -6.97 0.21 5.13
CA PHE A 65 -6.32 1.36 4.50
C PHE A 65 -6.27 1.21 2.98
N ASN A 66 -5.99 0.01 2.48
CA ASN A 66 -5.86 -0.24 1.05
C ASN A 66 -7.21 -0.12 0.32
N ARG A 67 -8.33 -0.43 0.97
CA ARG A 67 -9.70 -0.27 0.43
C ARG A 67 -10.21 1.17 0.38
N LEU A 68 -9.66 2.09 1.19
CA LEU A 68 -10.06 3.50 1.12
C LEU A 68 -9.79 4.07 -0.27
N THR A 69 -10.68 4.90 -0.81
CA THR A 69 -10.34 5.75 -1.95
C THR A 69 -9.48 6.94 -1.50
N PRO A 70 -8.78 7.64 -2.41
CA PRO A 70 -8.08 8.87 -2.06
C PRO A 70 -8.99 9.92 -1.38
N GLU A 71 -10.22 10.09 -1.86
CA GLU A 71 -11.20 11.05 -1.35
C GLU A 71 -11.65 10.69 0.07
N GLN A 72 -11.94 9.40 0.32
CA GLN A 72 -12.29 8.91 1.65
C GLN A 72 -11.15 9.12 2.64
N LEU A 73 -9.92 8.82 2.23
CA LEU A 73 -8.77 9.03 3.09
C LEU A 73 -8.56 10.52 3.39
N GLU A 74 -8.79 11.41 2.42
CA GLU A 74 -8.70 12.86 2.58
C GLU A 74 -9.75 13.38 3.57
N GLN A 75 -11.01 12.94 3.45
CA GLN A 75 -12.08 13.24 4.41
C GLN A 75 -11.75 12.76 5.82
N ILE A 76 -11.18 11.56 5.97
CA ILE A 76 -10.70 11.06 7.26
C ILE A 76 -9.53 11.91 7.80
N TRP A 77 -8.67 12.42 6.91
CA TRP A 77 -7.46 13.17 7.27
C TRP A 77 -7.75 14.53 7.92
N ASP A 78 -8.90 15.13 7.61
CA ASP A 78 -9.40 16.37 8.22
C ASP A 78 -9.73 16.18 9.70
N ASN A 79 -10.12 14.96 10.12
CA ASN A 79 -10.32 14.64 11.52
C ASN A 79 -9.00 14.25 12.20
N LYS A 80 -8.47 15.15 13.04
CA LYS A 80 -7.21 14.96 13.77
C LYS A 80 -7.14 13.67 14.59
N HIS A 81 -8.26 13.18 15.15
CA HIS A 81 -8.27 11.96 15.96
C HIS A 81 -8.16 10.70 15.10
N LEU A 82 -8.92 10.66 13.99
CA LEU A 82 -8.85 9.57 13.03
C LEU A 82 -7.50 9.54 12.32
N ARG A 83 -7.01 10.70 11.86
CA ARG A 83 -5.68 10.85 11.27
C ARG A 83 -4.61 10.27 12.19
N ARG A 84 -4.54 10.71 13.46
CA ARG A 84 -3.56 10.20 14.43
C ARG A 84 -3.62 8.69 14.62
N LYS A 85 -4.82 8.11 14.59
CA LYS A 85 -5.03 6.67 14.71
C LYS A 85 -4.46 5.93 13.49
N ILE A 86 -4.74 6.39 12.27
CA ILE A 86 -4.19 5.84 11.02
C ILE A 86 -2.68 6.01 10.97
N GLU A 87 -2.17 7.22 11.23
CA GLU A 87 -0.73 7.47 11.20
C GLU A 87 0.04 6.53 12.15
N ARG A 88 -0.51 6.29 13.35
CA ARG A 88 0.09 5.33 14.29
C ARG A 88 0.13 3.91 13.74
N GLN A 89 -0.88 3.50 12.99
CA GLN A 89 -0.88 2.17 12.37
C GLN A 89 0.11 2.12 11.20
N LEU A 90 0.19 3.15 10.37
CA LEU A 90 1.18 3.20 9.27
C LEU A 90 2.63 3.14 9.79
N ARG A 91 2.93 3.82 10.90
CA ARG A 91 4.26 3.82 11.55
C ARG A 91 4.58 2.58 12.38
N ALA A 92 3.70 1.57 12.44
CA ALA A 92 3.95 0.37 13.22
C ALA A 92 4.78 -0.67 12.42
N PRO A 93 5.68 -1.43 13.05
CA PRO A 93 6.27 -1.15 14.37
C PRO A 93 7.14 0.13 14.32
N GLY A 94 7.34 0.76 15.49
CA GLY A 94 8.20 1.94 15.61
C GLY A 94 9.69 1.60 15.45
N GLY A 95 10.54 2.64 15.44
CA GLY A 95 11.99 2.49 15.23
C GLY A 95 12.42 2.54 13.76
N MET A 96 11.48 2.83 12.86
CA MET A 96 11.71 2.95 11.42
C MET A 96 11.43 4.39 10.97
N HIS A 97 12.24 4.89 10.03
CA HIS A 97 12.01 6.14 9.32
C HIS A 97 11.30 5.87 8.00
N GLU A 98 10.20 6.59 7.78
CA GLU A 98 9.44 6.54 6.54
C GLU A 98 9.90 7.58 5.52
N TRP A 99 10.50 7.14 4.40
CA TRP A 99 10.81 8.01 3.26
C TRP A 99 9.54 8.47 2.53
N ARG A 100 8.50 7.63 2.55
CA ARG A 100 7.13 7.99 2.18
C ARG A 100 6.43 8.53 3.43
N LEU A 101 6.70 9.79 3.78
CA LEU A 101 6.29 10.38 5.06
C LEU A 101 4.79 10.17 5.34
N VAL A 102 4.50 9.51 6.47
CA VAL A 102 3.14 9.15 6.88
C VAL A 102 2.21 10.36 7.03
N SER A 103 2.75 11.54 7.33
CA SER A 103 1.98 12.81 7.39
C SER A 103 1.38 13.24 6.04
N ARG A 104 1.83 12.63 4.94
CA ARG A 104 1.36 12.85 3.57
C ARG A 104 0.73 11.60 2.95
N ALA A 105 0.24 10.67 3.77
CA ALA A 105 -0.44 9.47 3.28
C ALA A 105 -1.55 9.74 2.23
N PRO A 106 -2.38 10.81 2.31
CA PRO A 106 -3.33 11.13 1.25
C PRO A 106 -2.70 11.35 -0.12
N GLN A 107 -1.55 12.05 -0.17
CA GLN A 107 -0.83 12.27 -1.43
C GLN A 107 -0.30 10.95 -2.00
N PHE A 108 0.29 10.11 -1.16
CA PHE A 108 0.74 8.78 -1.58
C PHE A 108 -0.42 7.89 -2.04
N LYS A 109 -1.58 7.99 -1.40
CA LYS A 109 -2.79 7.28 -1.81
C LYS A 109 -3.28 7.72 -3.19
N ARG A 110 -3.27 9.02 -3.50
CA ARG A 110 -3.55 9.55 -4.85
C ARG A 110 -2.59 9.00 -5.91
N TRP A 111 -1.34 8.77 -5.52
CA TRP A 111 -0.33 8.13 -6.36
C TRP A 111 -0.43 6.59 -6.42
N GLY A 112 -1.47 5.99 -5.84
CA GLY A 112 -1.69 4.55 -5.87
C GLY A 112 -0.80 3.75 -4.91
N ILE A 113 -0.19 4.41 -3.92
CA ILE A 113 0.69 3.74 -2.95
C ILE A 113 -0.12 3.14 -1.81
N ASN A 114 0.12 1.86 -1.53
CA ASN A 114 -0.53 1.07 -0.49
C ASN A 114 0.27 1.03 0.84
N THR A 115 -0.29 0.36 1.85
CA THR A 115 0.30 0.27 3.20
C THR A 115 1.66 -0.42 3.20
N GLU A 116 1.76 -1.55 2.50
CA GLU A 116 2.95 -2.39 2.40
C GLU A 116 4.08 -1.59 1.77
N GLN A 117 3.80 -0.91 0.68
CA GLN A 117 4.74 0.01 0.04
C GLN A 117 5.23 1.08 1.02
N ILE A 118 4.35 1.74 1.79
CA ILE A 118 4.80 2.73 2.79
C ILE A 118 5.76 2.11 3.81
N ARG A 119 5.52 0.86 4.24
CA ARG A 119 6.26 0.22 5.33
C ARG A 119 7.50 -0.56 4.93
N ASP A 120 7.50 -1.17 3.78
CA ASP A 120 8.58 -2.06 3.34
C ASP A 120 9.79 -1.24 2.87
N LEU A 121 9.56 -0.01 2.43
CA LEU A 121 10.61 0.93 2.01
C LEU A 121 10.93 1.95 3.11
N ARG A 122 11.18 1.43 4.31
CA ARG A 122 11.66 2.18 5.48
C ARG A 122 13.09 1.82 5.82
N THR A 123 13.76 2.69 6.56
CA THR A 123 15.11 2.45 7.10
C THR A 123 15.06 2.49 8.62
N ALA A 124 15.85 1.70 9.33
CA ALA A 124 15.95 1.81 10.78
C ALA A 124 16.41 3.24 11.17
N ILE A 125 15.80 3.86 12.18
CA ILE A 125 16.15 5.24 12.56
C ILE A 125 17.62 5.39 12.96
N SER A 126 18.24 4.32 13.47
CA SER A 126 19.66 4.26 13.83
C SER A 126 20.60 4.43 12.64
N ASP A 127 20.13 4.08 11.44
CA ASP A 127 20.93 4.02 10.23
C ASP A 127 20.76 5.29 9.40
N VAL A 128 19.80 6.15 9.77
CA VAL A 128 19.56 7.44 9.11
C VAL A 128 20.52 8.49 9.66
N LYS A 129 21.58 8.75 8.88
CA LYS A 129 22.59 9.76 9.15
C LYS A 129 22.57 10.86 8.10
N PHE A 130 22.62 12.10 8.55
CA PHE A 130 22.64 13.29 7.70
C PHE A 130 24.06 13.85 7.59
N VAL A 131 24.40 14.46 6.45
CA VAL A 131 25.72 15.09 6.22
C VAL A 131 25.69 16.61 6.07
N ASN A 132 24.56 17.22 5.65
CA ASN A 132 24.49 18.66 5.32
C ASN A 132 23.28 19.39 5.94
N PRO A 133 23.29 19.76 7.24
CA PRO A 133 24.36 19.57 8.21
C PRO A 133 24.43 18.14 8.74
N THR A 134 25.59 17.80 9.32
CA THR A 134 25.78 16.50 9.97
C THR A 134 24.78 16.30 11.10
N GLY A 135 24.19 15.11 11.17
CA GLY A 135 23.14 14.83 12.13
C GLY A 135 22.60 13.42 12.06
N VAL A 136 21.56 13.17 12.85
CA VAL A 136 20.89 11.87 12.95
C VAL A 136 19.39 12.07 13.02
N HIS A 137 18.64 11.02 12.72
CA HIS A 137 17.19 11.03 12.87
C HIS A 137 16.78 11.42 14.30
N GLY A 138 15.84 12.37 14.42
CA GLY A 138 15.36 12.90 15.71
C GLY A 138 16.31 13.90 16.40
N GLY A 139 17.53 14.08 15.89
CA GLY A 139 18.52 14.99 16.43
C GLY A 139 18.79 16.21 15.55
N LEU A 140 20.03 16.71 15.60
CA LEU A 140 20.48 17.83 14.78
C LEU A 140 20.23 17.55 13.29
N GLY A 141 19.78 18.57 12.55
CA GLY A 141 19.51 18.46 11.11
C GLY A 141 18.23 17.70 10.75
N SER A 142 17.59 16.99 11.69
CA SER A 142 16.38 16.19 11.46
C SER A 142 15.18 17.04 11.03
N THR A 143 14.92 18.17 11.69
CA THR A 143 13.79 19.05 11.32
C THR A 143 13.95 19.60 9.91
N LEU A 144 15.17 20.03 9.54
CA LEU A 144 15.47 20.49 8.20
C LEU A 144 15.26 19.37 7.16
N ALA A 145 15.78 18.18 7.43
CA ALA A 145 15.62 17.01 6.56
C ALA A 145 14.14 16.69 6.31
N HIS A 146 13.32 16.68 7.36
CA HIS A 146 11.87 16.43 7.23
C HIS A 146 11.17 17.53 6.42
N ASN A 147 11.50 18.81 6.63
CA ASN A 147 10.88 19.91 5.89
C ASN A 147 11.23 19.87 4.39
N GLU A 148 12.47 19.52 4.05
CA GLU A 148 12.90 19.34 2.67
C GLU A 148 12.16 18.17 2.01
N LEU A 149 12.05 17.02 2.69
CA LEU A 149 11.29 15.87 2.20
C LEU A 149 9.81 16.19 2.01
N LEU A 150 9.19 16.91 2.95
CA LEU A 150 7.82 17.41 2.81
C LEU A 150 7.69 18.29 1.56
N GLY A 151 8.64 19.22 1.35
CA GLY A 151 8.67 20.06 0.16
C GLY A 151 8.77 19.26 -1.14
N ILE A 152 9.58 18.19 -1.18
CA ILE A 152 9.69 17.30 -2.34
C ILE A 152 8.36 16.58 -2.59
N ILE A 153 7.70 16.04 -1.56
CA ILE A 153 6.41 15.36 -1.70
C ILE A 153 5.35 16.34 -2.20
N ASP A 154 5.20 17.50 -1.55
CA ASP A 154 4.12 18.45 -1.79
C ASP A 154 4.23 19.17 -3.14
N SER A 155 5.43 19.19 -3.75
CA SER A 155 5.65 19.83 -5.06
C SER A 155 5.93 18.86 -6.20
N SER A 156 5.86 17.55 -5.98
CA SER A 156 6.02 16.56 -7.06
C SER A 156 4.69 16.30 -7.76
N LEU A 157 4.70 16.21 -9.09
CA LEU A 157 3.50 15.97 -9.89
C LEU A 157 2.99 14.53 -9.73
N ASP A 158 3.92 13.58 -9.73
CA ASP A 158 3.67 12.15 -9.69
C ASP A 158 4.69 11.43 -8.81
N TYR A 159 4.46 10.14 -8.59
CA TYR A 159 5.31 9.30 -7.77
C TYR A 159 6.72 9.15 -8.34
N GLU A 160 6.85 9.07 -9.66
CA GLU A 160 8.15 8.92 -10.33
C GLU A 160 9.02 10.16 -10.11
N THR A 161 8.44 11.35 -10.25
CA THR A 161 9.08 12.63 -9.98
C THR A 161 9.47 12.75 -8.51
N PHE A 162 8.62 12.30 -7.58
CA PHE A 162 8.96 12.21 -6.17
C PHE A 162 10.20 11.33 -5.96
N VAL A 163 10.24 10.11 -6.52
CA VAL A 163 11.38 9.18 -6.35
C VAL A 163 12.66 9.77 -6.93
N ARG A 164 12.61 10.36 -8.14
CA ARG A 164 13.78 11.01 -8.74
C ARG A 164 14.33 12.13 -7.86
N ARG A 165 13.45 12.99 -7.35
CA ARG A 165 13.84 14.12 -6.48
C ARG A 165 14.33 13.65 -5.11
N LEU A 166 13.74 12.60 -4.56
CA LEU A 166 14.21 11.94 -3.34
C LEU A 166 15.65 11.43 -3.50
N ASN A 167 15.98 10.82 -4.64
CA ASN A 167 17.36 10.35 -4.90
C ASN A 167 18.36 11.50 -5.00
N ASN A 168 17.99 12.59 -5.69
CA ASN A 168 18.83 13.80 -5.74
C ASN A 168 19.05 14.38 -4.34
N TRP A 169 17.99 14.47 -3.54
CA TRP A 169 18.05 14.92 -2.16
C TRP A 169 18.92 13.98 -1.29
N ALA A 170 18.80 12.67 -1.48
CA ALA A 170 19.57 11.68 -0.74
C ALA A 170 21.07 11.81 -0.99
N ASN A 171 21.50 12.00 -2.24
CA ASN A 171 22.91 12.28 -2.58
C ASN A 171 23.46 13.52 -1.88
N TYR A 172 22.60 14.51 -1.61
CA TYR A 172 23.00 15.73 -0.91
C TYR A 172 22.93 15.59 0.63
N ARG A 173 21.96 14.84 1.16
CA ARG A 173 21.63 14.88 2.60
C ARG A 173 22.01 13.63 3.37
N LEU A 174 22.08 12.46 2.76
CA LEU A 174 22.34 11.21 3.47
C LEU A 174 23.82 10.83 3.41
N ASP A 175 24.32 10.30 4.53
CA ASP A 175 25.58 9.57 4.53
C ASP A 175 25.48 8.41 3.52
N SER A 176 26.48 8.19 2.68
CA SER A 176 26.45 7.24 1.54
C SER A 176 25.38 7.51 0.44
N GLY A 177 24.75 8.68 0.42
CA GLY A 177 23.87 9.12 -0.67
C GLY A 177 22.67 8.18 -0.90
N ILE A 178 22.38 7.87 -2.17
CA ILE A 178 21.27 6.96 -2.54
C ILE A 178 21.42 5.54 -1.96
N ALA A 179 22.63 5.09 -1.61
CA ALA A 179 22.83 3.76 -1.06
C ALA A 179 22.14 3.60 0.32
N SER A 180 21.89 4.70 1.02
CA SER A 180 21.17 4.73 2.29
C SER A 180 19.65 4.67 2.14
N LEU A 181 19.13 4.77 0.91
CA LEU A 181 17.72 4.47 0.63
C LEU A 181 17.52 2.96 0.48
N PRO A 182 16.33 2.43 0.84
CA PRO A 182 15.92 1.08 0.47
C PRO A 182 15.97 0.86 -1.04
N GLU A 183 16.31 -0.35 -1.48
CA GLU A 183 16.54 -0.66 -2.91
C GLU A 183 15.35 -0.25 -3.81
N GLY A 184 14.12 -0.49 -3.37
CA GLY A 184 12.90 -0.11 -4.12
C GLY A 184 12.68 1.40 -4.27
N LEU A 185 13.48 2.25 -3.61
CA LEU A 185 13.48 3.70 -3.77
C LEU A 185 14.73 4.23 -4.48
N ARG A 186 15.68 3.37 -4.88
CA ARG A 186 16.89 3.80 -5.58
C ARG A 186 16.60 3.98 -7.06
N PHE A 187 16.87 5.17 -7.57
CA PHE A 187 16.81 5.45 -9.00
C PHE A 187 18.17 5.15 -9.62
N LEU A 188 18.30 4.01 -10.31
CA LEU A 188 19.57 3.54 -10.87
C LEU A 188 19.86 4.05 -12.29
N GLY A 189 19.00 4.91 -12.86
CA GLY A 189 19.09 5.34 -14.25
C GLY A 189 18.82 4.18 -15.20
N LYS A 190 17.62 4.11 -15.75
CA LYS A 190 17.35 3.35 -16.97
C LYS A 190 17.34 4.31 -18.14
#